data_AF-A0A7S1BBX2-F1
#
_entry.id   AF-A0A7S1BBX2-F1
#
_cell.length_a   1.000
_cell.length_b   1.000
_cell.length_c   1.000
_cell.angle_alpha   90.00
_cell.angle_beta   90.00
_cell.angle_gamma   90.00
#
_symmetry.space_group_name_H-M   'P 1'
#
loop_
_entity.id
_entity.type
_entity.pdbx_description
1 polymer ?
#
loop_
_entity_poly.entity_id
_entity_poly.type
_entity_poly.pdbx_seq_one_letter_code
_entity_poly.pdbx_strand_id
1 'polypeptide(L)'
;MEHLIQKVFIFTQRTNCLPIGPSSKFLSLAVCDLALSFGEGSDGNSSKRMSRPFGVALLLAGYDKLNGPQLYFSDPSGTFVRYKAKAIGAGSEGAQSSLGDSYSDTMTLEEAEELALSTLKQVMEEKITTTNVELARVTSDKGYHLASNEDVGAVLERLSTNVPAAP
;
A
#
# COMPACT_ATOMS: atom_id res chain seq x y z
N MET A 1 -14.90 17.35 -7.73
CA MET A 1 -14.60 16.10 -8.45
C MET A 1 -13.37 15.48 -7.78
N GLU A 2 -13.54 15.12 -6.50
CA GLU A 2 -12.49 14.51 -5.69
C GLU A 2 -12.90 13.06 -5.51
N HIS A 3 -12.49 12.21 -6.44
CA HIS A 3 -12.59 10.77 -6.20
C HIS A 3 -11.58 10.45 -5.09
N LEU A 4 -12.13 10.19 -3.92
CA LEU A 4 -11.45 9.90 -2.67
C LEU A 4 -10.74 8.54 -2.80
N ILE A 5 -9.56 8.49 -3.42
CA ILE A 5 -8.80 7.25 -3.51
C ILE A 5 -8.16 6.99 -2.15
N GLN A 6 -8.86 6.25 -1.30
CA GLN A 6 -8.34 5.70 -0.06
C GLN A 6 -7.54 4.45 -0.41
N LYS A 7 -6.24 4.43 -0.07
CA LYS A 7 -5.39 3.24 -0.29
C LYS A 7 -4.94 2.68 1.05
N VAL A 8 -5.42 1.48 1.33
CA VAL A 8 -5.02 0.66 2.49
C VAL A 8 -4.12 -0.45 1.97
N PHE A 9 -2.87 -0.49 2.43
CA PHE A 9 -1.94 -1.57 2.09
C PHE A 9 -1.53 -2.33 3.34
N ILE A 10 -1.67 -3.65 3.27
CA ILE A 10 -1.25 -4.63 4.27
C ILE A 10 -0.39 -5.66 3.54
N PHE A 11 0.72 -6.07 4.14
CA PHE A 11 1.63 -7.02 3.50
C PHE A 11 1.98 -8.16 4.47
N THR A 12 1.57 -9.38 4.16
CA THR A 12 2.08 -10.62 4.77
C THR A 12 2.22 -11.68 3.66
N GLN A 13 3.40 -12.30 3.46
CA GLN A 13 3.76 -13.59 4.05
C GLN A 13 5.29 -13.85 4.02
N ARG A 14 5.78 -14.79 4.84
CA ARG A 14 7.14 -15.38 4.78
C ARG A 14 7.20 -16.55 3.79
N THR A 15 8.17 -16.55 2.88
CA THR A 15 8.68 -17.78 2.25
C THR A 15 10.21 -17.76 2.18
N ASN A 16 10.81 -18.85 2.67
CA ASN A 16 12.25 -19.13 2.64
C ASN A 16 12.68 -19.46 1.20
N CYS A 17 13.48 -18.61 0.55
CA CYS A 17 14.15 -18.92 -0.73
C CYS A 17 15.49 -18.16 -0.86
N LEU A 18 16.51 -18.81 -1.43
CA LEU A 18 17.90 -18.32 -1.53
C LEU A 18 18.11 -17.10 -2.47
N PRO A 19 19.16 -16.27 -2.24
CA PRO A 19 19.25 -14.91 -2.77
C PRO A 19 19.88 -14.78 -4.17
N ILE A 20 19.23 -14.00 -5.05
CA ILE A 20 19.82 -13.19 -6.14
C ILE A 20 18.78 -12.12 -6.59
N GLY A 21 19.08 -10.83 -6.39
CA GLY A 21 18.26 -9.67 -6.85
C GLY A 21 18.41 -8.39 -6.00
N PRO A 22 18.18 -7.17 -6.55
CA PRO A 22 18.22 -5.91 -5.80
C PRO A 22 17.05 -5.79 -4.81
N SER A 23 17.28 -5.29 -3.60
CA SER A 23 16.25 -5.23 -2.55
C SER A 23 15.25 -4.10 -2.75
N SER A 24 14.00 -4.30 -2.31
CA SER A 24 12.88 -3.33 -2.41
C SER A 24 13.22 -1.94 -1.84
N LYS A 25 14.16 -1.88 -0.90
CA LYS A 25 14.67 -0.63 -0.30
C LYS A 25 15.41 0.24 -1.32
N PHE A 26 16.26 -0.35 -2.17
CA PHE A 26 17.02 0.42 -3.18
C PHE A 26 16.10 1.00 -4.25
N LEU A 27 15.11 0.23 -4.70
CA LEU A 27 14.11 0.73 -5.65
C LEU A 27 13.32 1.90 -5.06
N SER A 28 12.91 1.78 -3.80
CA SER A 28 12.15 2.85 -3.16
C SER A 28 12.98 4.11 -2.96
N LEU A 29 14.26 3.98 -2.56
CA LEU A 29 15.18 5.12 -2.47
C LEU A 29 15.42 5.77 -3.83
N ALA A 30 15.61 4.98 -4.89
CA ALA A 30 15.79 5.52 -6.24
C ALA A 30 14.55 6.30 -6.72
N VAL A 31 13.34 5.83 -6.38
CA VAL A 31 12.09 6.56 -6.67
C VAL A 31 11.99 7.85 -5.86
N CYS A 32 12.37 7.83 -4.58
CA CYS A 32 12.38 9.04 -3.74
C CYS A 32 13.38 10.07 -4.26
N ASP A 33 14.60 9.63 -4.57
CA ASP A 33 15.68 10.48 -5.07
C ASP A 33 15.30 11.10 -6.43
N LEU A 34 14.69 10.32 -7.31
CA LEU A 34 14.13 10.82 -8.57
C LEU A 34 13.03 11.86 -8.31
N ALA A 35 12.11 11.62 -7.37
CA ALA A 35 11.04 12.55 -7.04
C ALA A 35 11.57 13.86 -6.44
N LEU A 36 12.60 13.79 -5.59
CA LEU A 36 13.28 14.95 -5.01
C LEU A 36 14.06 15.74 -6.07
N SER A 37 14.80 15.05 -6.95
CA SER A 37 15.52 15.68 -8.08
C SER A 37 14.60 16.43 -9.05
N PHE A 38 13.31 16.10 -9.05
CA PHE A 38 12.32 16.83 -9.84
C PHE A 38 12.00 18.21 -9.25
N GLY A 39 12.13 18.36 -7.93
CA GLY A 39 11.97 19.62 -7.20
C GLY A 39 13.29 20.39 -7.03
N GLU A 40 14.40 19.66 -6.91
CA GLU A 40 15.75 20.22 -6.79
C GLU A 40 16.34 20.39 -8.19
N GLY A 41 16.36 21.62 -8.70
CA GLY A 41 17.05 21.93 -9.96
C GLY A 41 18.56 21.72 -9.84
N SER A 42 19.04 20.49 -9.99
CA SER A 42 20.37 20.24 -10.53
C SER A 42 20.27 20.65 -11.99
N ASP A 43 20.94 21.70 -12.47
CA ASP A 43 22.38 21.80 -12.71
C ASP A 43 22.74 23.30 -12.74
N GLY A 44 24.02 23.67 -12.62
CA GLY A 44 24.53 25.06 -12.57
C GLY A 44 24.28 25.98 -13.78
N ASN A 45 23.16 25.85 -14.49
CA ASN A 45 22.66 26.75 -15.52
C ASN A 45 21.40 27.49 -15.02
N SER A 46 21.48 28.82 -15.01
CA SER A 46 20.57 29.79 -14.38
C SER A 46 19.18 29.94 -15.03
N SER A 47 18.67 28.92 -15.73
CA SER A 47 17.47 29.07 -16.59
C SER A 47 16.48 27.89 -16.60
N LYS A 48 16.44 27.03 -15.57
CA LYS A 48 15.40 25.99 -15.44
C LYS A 48 14.50 26.25 -14.22
N ARG A 49 13.20 26.43 -14.48
CA ARG A 49 12.16 26.71 -13.48
C ARG A 49 12.14 25.63 -12.41
N MET A 50 12.21 26.05 -11.15
CA MET A 50 11.89 25.20 -10.00
C MET A 50 10.47 24.65 -10.16
N SER A 51 10.36 23.37 -10.47
CA SER A 51 9.07 22.69 -10.58
C SER A 51 8.55 22.39 -9.17
N ARG A 52 7.24 22.51 -8.96
CA ARG A 52 6.64 22.08 -7.70
C ARG A 52 6.85 20.57 -7.55
N PRO A 53 7.31 20.07 -6.38
CA PRO A 53 7.41 18.64 -6.15
C PRO A 53 6.04 17.99 -6.30
N PHE A 54 6.02 16.72 -6.70
CA PHE A 54 4.77 15.96 -6.86
C PHE A 54 4.04 15.92 -5.51
N GLY A 55 2.87 16.56 -5.41
CA GLY A 55 2.06 16.60 -4.19
C GLY A 55 1.36 15.27 -3.89
N VAL A 56 2.07 14.16 -4.00
CA VAL A 56 1.55 12.79 -3.85
C VAL A 56 2.42 12.02 -2.86
N ALA A 57 1.77 11.28 -1.97
CA ALA A 57 2.44 10.27 -1.19
C ALA A 57 2.38 8.92 -1.92
N LEU A 58 3.46 8.15 -1.82
CA LEU A 58 3.61 6.84 -2.45
C LEU A 58 3.64 5.74 -1.38
N LEU A 59 2.94 4.65 -1.68
CA LEU A 59 3.13 3.38 -0.99
C LEU A 59 3.83 2.42 -1.94
N LEU A 60 5.00 1.96 -1.52
CA LEU A 60 5.82 1.01 -2.26
C LEU A 60 5.78 -0.33 -1.55
N ALA A 61 5.05 -1.26 -2.13
CA ALA A 61 4.94 -2.63 -1.69
C ALA A 61 5.88 -3.52 -2.51
N GLY A 62 6.70 -4.34 -1.86
CA GLY A 62 7.64 -5.24 -2.53
C GLY A 62 7.92 -6.49 -1.72
N TYR A 63 8.28 -7.58 -2.40
CA TYR A 63 8.74 -8.81 -1.75
C TYR A 63 10.26 -8.94 -1.93
N ASP A 64 11.00 -8.98 -0.83
CA ASP A 64 12.44 -9.27 -0.83
C ASP A 64 12.66 -10.72 -0.39
N LYS A 65 13.55 -11.45 -1.06
CA LYS A 65 13.89 -12.84 -0.69
C LYS A 65 14.57 -12.93 0.69
N LEU A 66 15.33 -11.91 1.09
CA LEU A 66 16.05 -11.88 2.38
C LEU A 66 15.19 -11.34 3.50
N ASN A 67 14.49 -10.23 3.24
CA ASN A 67 13.75 -9.50 4.26
C ASN A 67 12.25 -9.82 4.25
N GLY A 68 11.80 -10.63 3.29
CA GLY A 68 10.40 -10.98 3.07
C GLY A 68 9.58 -9.75 2.61
N PRO A 69 8.31 -9.68 3.01
CA PRO A 69 7.39 -8.62 2.60
C PRO A 69 7.81 -7.24 3.14
N GLN A 70 7.81 -6.24 2.27
CA GLN A 70 8.21 -4.86 2.58
C GLN A 70 7.14 -3.87 2.12
N LEU A 71 6.79 -2.93 2.99
CA LEU A 71 5.97 -1.77 2.66
C LEU A 71 6.71 -0.50 3.07
N TYR A 72 6.88 0.41 2.13
CA TYR A 72 7.50 1.71 2.34
C TYR A 72 6.52 2.82 2.01
N PHE A 73 6.54 3.86 2.85
CA PHE A 73 5.85 5.11 2.61
C PHE A 73 6.89 6.15 2.21
N SER A 74 6.58 6.89 1.14
CA SER A 74 7.34 8.05 0.71
C SER A 74 6.40 9.23 0.52
N ASP A 75 6.82 10.42 0.93
CA ASP A 75 6.09 11.66 0.68
C ASP A 75 7.04 12.71 0.07
N PRO A 76 6.52 13.81 -0.51
CA PRO A 76 7.34 14.80 -1.19
C PRO A 76 8.18 15.66 -0.25
N SER A 77 8.05 15.49 1.08
CA SER A 77 8.98 16.09 2.05
C SER A 77 10.32 15.36 2.10
N GLY A 78 10.45 14.23 1.40
CA GLY A 78 11.61 13.35 1.49
C GLY A 78 11.52 12.35 2.65
N THR A 79 10.37 12.24 3.31
CA THR A 79 10.17 11.21 4.34
C THR A 79 10.14 9.85 3.67
N PHE A 80 10.96 8.93 4.17
CA PHE A 80 11.01 7.54 3.71
C PHE A 80 11.00 6.61 4.92
N VAL A 81 9.89 5.90 5.13
CA VAL A 81 9.68 5.08 6.33
C VAL A 81 9.09 3.72 5.97
N ARG A 82 9.63 2.67 6.60
CA ARG A 82 9.09 1.31 6.49
C ARG A 82 7.89 1.14 7.42
N TYR A 83 6.82 0.56 6.90
CA TYR A 83 5.63 0.20 7.65
C TYR A 83 5.34 -1.30 7.52
N LYS A 84 4.54 -1.82 8.46
CA LYS A 84 3.95 -3.16 8.38
C LYS A 84 2.55 -3.11 7.77
N ALA A 85 1.79 -2.11 8.17
CA ALA A 85 0.52 -1.72 7.57
C ALA A 85 0.45 -0.18 7.54
N LYS A 86 -0.04 0.39 6.45
CA LYS A 86 -0.15 1.84 6.29
C LYS A 86 -1.37 2.18 5.43
N ALA A 87 -2.16 3.14 5.90
CA ALA A 87 -3.19 3.79 5.12
C ALA A 87 -2.73 5.20 4.70
N ILE A 88 -3.09 5.60 3.48
CA ILE A 88 -2.89 6.96 2.96
C ILE A 88 -4.16 7.44 2.25
N GLY A 89 -4.26 8.76 2.06
CA GLY A 89 -5.43 9.40 1.44
C GLY A 89 -6.40 9.94 2.49
N ALA A 90 -7.61 10.28 2.07
CA ALA A 90 -8.61 10.77 3.01
C ALA A 90 -9.16 9.62 3.87
N GLY A 91 -9.54 9.90 5.12
CA GLY A 91 -9.94 8.84 6.05
C GLY A 91 -8.78 7.94 6.49
N SER A 92 -7.52 8.26 6.14
CA SER A 92 -6.36 7.47 6.55
C SER A 92 -6.18 7.42 8.07
N GLU A 93 -6.64 8.43 8.81
CA GLU A 93 -6.56 8.44 10.27
C GLU A 93 -7.39 7.31 10.90
N GLY A 94 -8.68 7.21 10.52
CA GLY A 94 -9.56 6.12 10.94
C GLY A 94 -9.05 4.76 10.46
N ALA A 95 -8.63 4.68 9.19
CA ALA A 95 -8.08 3.44 8.63
C ALA A 95 -6.80 3.01 9.35
N GLN A 96 -5.91 3.95 9.68
CA GLN A 96 -4.67 3.65 10.39
C GLN A 96 -4.94 3.14 11.81
N SER A 97 -5.97 3.65 12.49
CA SER A 97 -6.40 3.13 13.79
C SER A 97 -6.88 1.68 13.68
N SER A 98 -7.81 1.39 12.76
CA SER A 98 -8.33 0.03 12.56
C SER A 98 -7.23 -0.97 12.19
N LEU A 99 -6.27 -0.54 11.35
CA LEU A 99 -5.07 -1.32 11.04
C LEU A 99 -4.21 -1.56 12.28
N GLY A 100 -4.00 -0.55 13.12
CA GLY A 100 -3.21 -0.68 14.35
C GLY A 100 -3.79 -1.69 15.34
N ASP A 101 -5.11 -1.74 15.44
CA ASP A 101 -5.82 -2.60 16.39
C ASP A 101 -5.92 -4.06 15.91
N SER A 102 -6.10 -4.27 14.60
CA SER A 102 -6.44 -5.58 14.05
C SER A 102 -5.27 -6.28 13.32
N TYR A 103 -4.21 -5.56 12.98
CA TYR A 103 -3.06 -6.14 12.28
C TYR A 103 -2.22 -7.04 13.20
N SER A 104 -1.81 -8.19 12.68
CA SER A 104 -0.82 -9.07 13.29
C SER A 104 0.20 -9.56 12.26
N ASP A 105 1.46 -9.72 12.69
CA ASP A 105 2.55 -10.23 11.85
C ASP A 105 2.35 -11.71 11.43
N THR A 106 1.44 -12.43 12.09
CA THR A 106 1.15 -13.85 11.82
C THR A 106 -0.04 -14.07 10.90
N MET A 107 -0.67 -12.99 10.42
CA MET A 107 -1.83 -13.10 9.52
C MET A 107 -1.44 -13.72 8.18
N THR A 108 -2.32 -14.56 7.67
CA THR A 108 -2.28 -15.06 6.31
C THR A 108 -2.58 -13.94 5.31
N LEU A 109 -2.28 -14.17 4.03
CA LEU A 109 -2.60 -13.21 2.97
C LEU A 109 -4.12 -12.98 2.89
N GLU A 110 -4.92 -14.03 3.06
CA GLU A 110 -6.38 -13.97 3.03
C GLU A 110 -6.93 -13.11 4.16
N GLU A 111 -6.45 -13.30 5.39
CA GLU A 111 -6.82 -12.46 6.54
C GLU A 111 -6.37 -11.00 6.35
N ALA A 112 -5.20 -10.78 5.74
CA ALA A 112 -4.71 -9.44 5.43
C ALA A 112 -5.59 -8.74 4.36
N GLU A 113 -6.08 -9.46 3.37
CA GLU A 113 -7.02 -8.92 2.37
C GLU A 113 -8.37 -8.55 2.99
N GLU A 114 -8.88 -9.41 3.87
CA GLU A 114 -10.09 -9.14 4.64
C GLU A 114 -9.90 -7.92 5.54
N LEU A 115 -8.77 -7.81 6.23
CA LEU A 115 -8.48 -6.64 7.05
C LEU A 115 -8.39 -5.36 6.20
N ALA A 116 -7.75 -5.42 5.03
CA ALA A 116 -7.62 -4.27 4.14
C ALA A 116 -8.98 -3.79 3.64
N LEU A 117 -9.83 -4.70 3.13
CA LEU A 117 -11.16 -4.34 2.62
C LEU A 117 -12.16 -3.99 3.73
N SER A 118 -12.07 -4.60 4.91
CA SER A 118 -12.92 -4.25 6.06
C SER A 118 -12.56 -2.86 6.61
N THR A 119 -11.27 -2.56 6.72
CA THR A 119 -10.78 -1.22 7.07
C THR A 119 -11.29 -0.19 6.07
N LEU A 120 -11.15 -0.48 4.78
CA LEU A 120 -11.63 0.39 3.72
C LEU A 120 -13.15 0.61 3.81
N LYS A 121 -13.92 -0.43 4.13
CA LYS A 121 -15.38 -0.35 4.29
C LYS A 121 -15.80 0.57 5.44
N GLN A 122 -14.99 0.67 6.49
CA GLN A 122 -15.26 1.55 7.63
C GLN A 122 -15.03 3.02 7.30
N VAL A 123 -14.10 3.32 6.39
CA VAL A 123 -13.71 4.70 6.06
C VAL A 123 -14.34 5.24 4.77
N MET A 124 -14.94 4.37 3.95
CA MET A 124 -15.74 4.74 2.79
C MET A 124 -17.19 4.99 3.19
N GLU A 125 -17.75 6.11 2.73
CA GLU A 125 -19.18 6.42 2.90
C GLU A 125 -20.05 5.58 1.97
N GLU A 126 -19.54 5.22 0.79
CA GLU A 126 -20.22 4.41 -0.21
C GLU A 126 -19.97 2.92 0.01
N LYS A 127 -20.92 2.09 -0.45
CA LYS A 127 -20.77 0.63 -0.41
C LYS A 127 -19.62 0.20 -1.31
N ILE A 128 -18.70 -0.60 -0.78
CA ILE A 128 -17.63 -1.21 -1.56
C ILE A 128 -18.19 -2.21 -2.58
N THR A 129 -17.71 -2.11 -3.81
CA THR A 129 -18.05 -2.95 -4.96
C THR A 129 -16.78 -3.28 -5.74
N THR A 130 -16.80 -4.35 -6.54
CA THR A 130 -15.64 -4.76 -7.36
C THR A 130 -15.22 -3.72 -8.41
N THR A 131 -16.02 -2.69 -8.65
CA THR A 131 -15.74 -1.60 -9.60
C THR A 131 -15.18 -0.33 -8.95
N ASN A 132 -15.32 -0.15 -7.63
CA ASN A 132 -14.89 1.06 -6.93
C ASN A 132 -13.67 0.85 -6.02
N VAL A 133 -13.21 -0.38 -5.88
CA VAL A 133 -11.98 -0.71 -5.17
C VAL A 133 -11.07 -1.59 -6.01
N GLU A 134 -9.79 -1.36 -5.85
CA GLU A 134 -8.73 -2.16 -6.45
C GLU A 134 -7.90 -2.78 -5.34
N LEU A 135 -7.63 -4.08 -5.46
CA LEU A 135 -6.76 -4.81 -4.55
C LEU A 135 -5.52 -5.27 -5.31
N ALA A 136 -4.35 -4.90 -4.83
CA ALA A 136 -3.09 -5.35 -5.39
C ALA A 136 -2.36 -6.24 -4.38
N ARG A 137 -1.78 -7.33 -4.89
CA ARG A 137 -1.02 -8.30 -4.11
C ARG A 137 0.40 -8.32 -4.59
N VAL A 138 1.33 -8.55 -3.67
CA VAL A 138 2.72 -8.80 -4.02
C VAL A 138 3.15 -10.04 -3.24
N THR A 139 3.29 -11.16 -3.93
CA THR A 139 3.68 -12.44 -3.32
C THR A 139 5.06 -12.88 -3.77
N SER A 140 5.68 -13.81 -3.04
CA SER A 140 6.94 -14.42 -3.43
C SER A 140 6.90 -15.05 -4.82
N ASP A 141 5.77 -15.69 -5.13
CA ASP A 141 5.64 -16.59 -6.28
C ASP A 141 5.25 -15.86 -7.55
N LYS A 142 4.38 -14.85 -7.44
CA LYS A 142 3.85 -14.09 -8.59
C LYS A 142 4.36 -12.65 -8.66
N GLY A 143 5.03 -12.15 -7.63
CA GLY A 143 5.35 -10.73 -7.52
C GLY A 143 4.08 -9.87 -7.48
N TYR A 144 4.18 -8.64 -8.00
CA TYR A 144 3.04 -7.73 -8.11
C TYR A 144 1.99 -8.24 -9.10
N HIS A 145 0.74 -8.30 -8.65
CA HIS A 145 -0.41 -8.56 -9.49
C HIS A 145 -1.66 -7.87 -8.93
N LEU A 146 -2.49 -7.36 -9.84
CA LEU A 146 -3.80 -6.82 -9.49
C LEU A 146 -4.78 -8.00 -9.32
N ALA A 147 -5.54 -8.00 -8.23
CA ALA A 147 -6.61 -8.95 -8.03
C ALA A 147 -7.69 -8.74 -9.09
N SER A 148 -8.23 -9.84 -9.63
CA SER A 148 -9.36 -9.75 -10.55
C SER A 148 -10.63 -9.30 -9.83
N ASN A 149 -11.63 -8.84 -10.57
CA ASN A 149 -12.93 -8.51 -9.99
C ASN A 149 -13.57 -9.72 -9.28
N GLU A 150 -13.29 -10.93 -9.76
CA GLU A 150 -13.73 -12.19 -9.16
C GLU A 150 -13.05 -12.42 -7.81
N ASP A 151 -11.74 -12.19 -7.73
CA ASP A 151 -10.98 -12.29 -6.47
C ASP A 151 -11.46 -11.27 -5.43
N VAL A 152 -11.67 -10.02 -5.85
CA VAL A 152 -12.20 -8.97 -4.97
C VAL A 152 -13.60 -9.34 -4.50
N GLY A 153 -14.44 -9.86 -5.41
CA GLY A 153 -15.77 -10.37 -5.08
C GLY A 153 -15.73 -11.47 -4.02
N ALA A 154 -14.82 -12.44 -4.17
CA ALA A 154 -14.63 -13.52 -3.21
C ALA A 154 -14.22 -13.01 -1.83
N VAL A 155 -13.34 -12.00 -1.75
CA VAL A 155 -12.95 -11.40 -0.46
C VAL A 155 -14.14 -10.65 0.18
N LEU A 156 -14.91 -9.91 -0.63
CA LEU A 156 -16.10 -9.20 -0.15
C LEU A 156 -17.19 -10.15 0.36
N GLU A 157 -17.36 -11.31 -0.27
CA GLU A 157 -18.27 -12.35 0.21
C GLU A 157 -17.81 -12.91 1.56
N ARG A 158 -16.53 -13.21 1.74
CA ARG A 158 -15.98 -13.67 3.04
C ARG A 158 -16.20 -12.65 4.15
N LEU A 159 -16.01 -11.37 3.85
CA LEU A 159 -16.31 -10.29 4.79
C LEU A 159 -17.77 -10.21 5.22
N SER A 160 -18.70 -10.64 4.37
CA SER A 160 -20.12 -10.67 4.72
C SER A 160 -20.50 -11.86 5.62
N THR A 161 -19.70 -12.94 5.59
CA THR A 161 -19.93 -14.15 6.41
C THR A 161 -19.28 -14.06 7.79
N ASN A 162 -18.18 -13.32 7.92
CA ASN A 162 -17.43 -13.12 9.17
C ASN A 162 -17.92 -11.93 10.02
N VAL A 163 -19.13 -11.41 9.78
CA VAL A 163 -19.72 -10.43 10.69
C VAL A 163 -20.23 -11.19 11.92
N PRO A 164 -19.62 -11.07 13.12
CA PRO A 164 -20.34 -11.46 14.33
C PRO A 164 -21.60 -10.60 14.35
N ALA A 165 -22.77 -11.25 14.37
CA ALA A 165 -24.03 -10.57 14.60
C ALA A 165 -23.82 -9.62 15.79
N ALA A 166 -24.02 -8.31 15.56
CA ALA A 166 -23.95 -7.34 16.63
C ALA A 166 -24.89 -7.78 17.77
N PRO A 167 -24.49 -7.64 19.04
CA PRO A 167 -25.31 -8.02 20.19
C PRO A 167 -26.64 -7.25 20.25
#